data_AF-A0A8K0WWA7-F1
#
_entry.id   AF-A0A8K0WWA7-F1
#
_cell.length_a   1.000
_cell.length_b   1.000
_cell.length_c   1.000
_cell.angle_alpha   90.00
_cell.angle_beta   90.00
_cell.angle_gamma   90.00
#
_symmetry.space_group_name_H-M   'P 1'
#
loop_
_entity.id
_entity.type
_entity.pdbx_description
1 polymer ?
#
loop_
_entity_poly.entity_id
_entity_poly.type
_entity_poly.pdbx_seq_one_letter_code
_entity_poly.pdbx_strand_id
1 'polypeptide(L)'
;MGAQTPEAWSGLISTQRSMTTVSDWYLAGSNMTQHSTGMPSFDTSILLAAQLLQVKKQQPSTKTDFIANASAIRVDELLLISRFPDLPASNSYMALHYTPLYTLLAVSGESWVLNDKISHIESFVGLKEQLKDWQASGSCAAATVFAARTLRSMLKIDQSTNTNDKNLEREIKYRHVKWKDLSDYWAFYTSVLICWAFGHGKRQVDHGDSSLLTAISWIRDVANSQPNQLQAQACESETRALVGLGLELLKKDCLGNRNRLFADSINVLRRLQEVDRPRF
;
A
#
# COMPACT_ATOMS: atom_id res chain seq x y z
N MET A 1 7.24 -30.39 -35.72
CA MET A 1 7.47 -31.83 -35.96
C MET A 1 7.49 -32.51 -34.61
N GLY A 2 6.54 -33.43 -34.35
CA GLY A 2 6.41 -34.10 -33.06
C GLY A 2 7.36 -35.28 -32.93
N ALA A 3 7.88 -35.52 -31.73
CA ALA A 3 8.72 -36.67 -31.42
C ALA A 3 7.92 -37.97 -31.54
N GLN A 4 8.44 -38.95 -32.30
CA GLN A 4 7.75 -40.21 -32.61
C GLN A 4 8.29 -41.43 -31.86
N THR A 5 9.35 -41.30 -31.06
CA THR A 5 9.95 -42.41 -30.31
C THR A 5 10.07 -42.10 -28.81
N PRO A 6 9.94 -43.10 -27.92
CA PRO A 6 10.09 -42.90 -26.48
C PRO A 6 11.44 -42.30 -26.08
N GLU A 7 12.53 -42.65 -26.79
CA GLU A 7 13.84 -42.05 -26.53
C GLU A 7 13.88 -40.58 -26.96
N ALA A 8 13.20 -40.21 -28.05
CA ALA A 8 13.09 -38.80 -28.48
C ALA A 8 12.27 -37.97 -27.48
N TRP A 9 11.25 -38.58 -26.84
CA TRP A 9 10.55 -37.96 -25.71
C TRP A 9 11.45 -37.80 -24.48
N SER A 10 12.29 -38.80 -24.15
CA SER A 10 13.25 -38.66 -23.04
C SER A 10 14.36 -37.63 -23.31
N GLY A 11 14.77 -37.47 -24.58
CA GLY A 11 15.75 -36.46 -24.99
C GLY A 11 15.25 -35.03 -24.76
N LEU A 12 13.94 -34.79 -24.92
CA LEU A 12 13.29 -33.50 -24.61
C LEU A 12 13.29 -33.18 -23.11
N ILE A 13 13.22 -34.20 -22.25
CA ILE A 13 13.29 -34.05 -20.79
C ILE A 13 14.73 -33.72 -20.38
N SER A 14 15.75 -34.32 -21.01
CA SER A 14 17.15 -33.96 -20.76
C SER A 14 17.54 -32.55 -21.23
N THR A 15 16.73 -31.95 -22.11
CA THR A 15 16.84 -30.54 -22.53
C THR A 15 15.92 -29.61 -21.74
N GLN A 16 15.19 -30.10 -20.72
CA GLN A 16 14.55 -29.21 -19.75
C GLN A 16 15.63 -28.47 -18.98
N ARG A 17 15.88 -27.24 -19.42
CA ARG A 17 16.45 -26.14 -18.66
C ARG A 17 16.07 -26.32 -17.19
N SER A 18 17.05 -26.40 -16.28
CA SER A 18 16.78 -26.66 -14.86
C SER A 18 15.62 -25.79 -14.39
N MET A 19 14.47 -26.44 -14.17
CA MET A 19 13.27 -25.73 -13.75
C MET A 19 13.46 -25.47 -12.27
N THR A 20 13.77 -24.23 -11.92
CA THR A 20 13.76 -23.80 -10.52
C THR A 20 12.33 -23.94 -10.03
N THR A 21 12.14 -24.83 -9.05
CA THR A 21 10.84 -25.12 -8.48
C THR A 21 10.52 -24.15 -7.35
N VAL A 22 9.24 -23.98 -7.03
CA VAL A 22 8.80 -23.19 -5.85
C VAL A 22 9.45 -23.70 -4.55
N SER A 23 9.75 -24.99 -4.47
CA SER A 23 10.50 -25.60 -3.36
C SER A 23 11.94 -25.11 -3.26
N ASP A 24 12.64 -24.92 -4.38
CA ASP A 24 14.02 -24.40 -4.39
C ASP A 24 14.05 -22.98 -3.81
N TRP A 25 13.03 -22.20 -4.14
CA TRP A 25 12.84 -20.85 -3.60
C TRP A 25 12.47 -20.86 -2.11
N TYR A 26 11.57 -21.75 -1.70
CA TYR A 26 11.17 -21.89 -0.30
C TYR A 26 12.34 -22.32 0.60
N LEU A 27 13.17 -23.25 0.13
CA LEU A 27 14.34 -23.78 0.85
C LEU A 27 15.53 -22.80 0.85
N ALA A 28 15.63 -21.91 -0.13
CA ALA A 28 16.65 -20.86 -0.17
C ALA A 28 16.53 -19.85 0.99
N GLY A 29 15.44 -19.89 1.77
CA GLY A 29 15.34 -19.34 3.13
C GLY A 29 15.51 -17.83 3.24
N SER A 30 16.77 -17.38 3.22
CA SER A 30 17.30 -16.02 3.44
C SER A 30 17.99 -15.40 2.22
N ASN A 31 18.33 -16.18 1.17
CA ASN A 31 19.00 -15.67 -0.04
C ASN A 31 18.00 -15.17 -1.12
N MET A 32 16.70 -15.14 -0.81
CA MET A 32 15.63 -14.80 -1.76
C MET A 32 15.63 -13.32 -2.20
N THR A 33 16.25 -12.42 -1.44
CA THR A 33 16.23 -10.97 -1.68
C THR A 33 16.77 -10.59 -3.06
N GLN A 34 17.75 -11.34 -3.59
CA GLN A 34 18.33 -11.11 -4.93
C GLN A 34 17.54 -11.73 -6.08
N HIS A 35 16.63 -12.67 -5.78
CA HIS A 35 15.96 -13.48 -6.81
C HIS A 35 14.49 -13.14 -7.05
N SER A 36 13.89 -12.30 -6.21
CA SER A 36 12.47 -11.92 -6.32
C SER A 36 12.14 -11.22 -7.65
N THR A 37 13.09 -10.54 -8.28
CA THR A 37 12.89 -9.80 -9.54
C THR A 37 12.81 -10.69 -10.78
N GLY A 38 13.14 -11.98 -10.68
CA GLY A 38 13.11 -12.96 -11.77
C GLY A 38 12.09 -14.08 -11.61
N MET A 39 11.34 -14.12 -10.51
CA MET A 39 10.39 -15.19 -10.21
C MET A 39 9.10 -15.05 -11.06
N PRO A 40 8.55 -16.16 -11.60
CA PRO A 40 7.23 -16.13 -12.24
C PRO A 40 6.16 -15.59 -11.28
N SER A 41 5.15 -14.89 -11.82
CA SER A 41 4.10 -14.25 -11.03
C SER A 41 3.30 -15.27 -10.20
N PHE A 42 3.03 -16.44 -10.77
CA PHE A 42 2.31 -17.53 -10.11
C PHE A 42 3.05 -18.05 -8.87
N ASP A 43 4.35 -18.31 -8.99
CA ASP A 43 5.19 -18.82 -7.90
C ASP A 43 5.31 -17.79 -6.77
N THR A 44 5.46 -16.50 -7.14
CA THR A 44 5.44 -15.39 -6.20
C THR A 44 4.14 -15.35 -5.41
N SER A 45 3.00 -15.50 -6.09
CA SER A 45 1.68 -15.51 -5.44
C SER A 45 1.52 -16.69 -4.47
N ILE A 46 2.01 -17.89 -4.82
CA ILE A 46 1.96 -19.06 -3.94
C ILE A 46 2.81 -18.84 -2.69
N LEU A 47 4.05 -18.37 -2.85
CA LEU A 47 4.94 -18.13 -1.71
C LEU A 47 4.42 -17.01 -0.81
N LEU A 48 3.88 -15.95 -1.41
CA LEU A 48 3.23 -14.88 -0.67
C LEU A 48 2.05 -15.44 0.12
N ALA A 49 1.13 -16.17 -0.51
CA ALA A 49 0.00 -16.80 0.17
C ALA A 49 0.43 -17.72 1.32
N ALA A 50 1.46 -18.55 1.11
CA ALA A 50 2.02 -19.42 2.13
C ALA A 50 2.57 -18.64 3.33
N GLN A 51 3.24 -17.51 3.08
CA GLN A 51 3.71 -16.63 4.16
C GLN A 51 2.57 -15.90 4.86
N LEU A 52 1.54 -15.47 4.13
CA LEU A 52 0.37 -14.81 4.71
C LEU A 52 -0.39 -15.74 5.67
N LEU A 53 -0.44 -17.04 5.37
CA LEU A 53 -1.03 -18.03 6.27
C LEU A 53 -0.29 -18.15 7.60
N GLN A 54 1.00 -17.78 7.64
CA GLN A 54 1.81 -17.78 8.85
C GLN A 54 1.66 -16.48 9.66
N VAL A 55 1.18 -15.40 9.04
CA VAL A 55 0.87 -14.16 9.76
C VAL A 55 -0.37 -14.40 10.62
N LYS A 56 -0.24 -14.17 11.93
CA LYS A 56 -1.33 -14.35 12.90
C LYS A 56 -2.60 -13.66 12.39
N LYS A 57 -3.65 -14.44 12.11
CA LYS A 57 -4.94 -13.92 11.65
C LYS A 57 -5.48 -12.97 12.72
N GLN A 58 -5.78 -11.73 12.35
CA GLN A 58 -6.50 -10.83 13.24
C GLN A 58 -7.80 -11.51 13.68
N GLN A 59 -8.01 -11.62 14.99
CA GLN A 59 -9.30 -12.10 15.48
C GLN A 59 -10.37 -11.08 15.06
N PRO A 60 -11.58 -11.53 14.70
CA PRO A 60 -12.74 -10.65 14.52
C PRO A 60 -13.21 -10.16 15.90
N SER A 61 -12.30 -9.49 16.61
CA SER A 61 -12.54 -8.87 17.90
C SER A 61 -13.04 -7.47 17.61
N THR A 62 -14.25 -7.18 18.06
CA THR A 62 -14.87 -5.85 18.06
C THR A 62 -14.05 -4.79 18.81
N LYS A 63 -12.99 -5.20 19.53
CA LYS A 63 -11.90 -4.33 20.02
C LYS A 63 -10.58 -4.74 19.37
N THR A 64 -10.09 -3.93 18.44
CA THR A 64 -8.75 -4.12 17.88
C THR A 64 -7.74 -3.69 18.94
N ASP A 65 -6.94 -4.63 19.46
CA ASP A 65 -5.83 -4.29 20.36
C ASP A 65 -4.72 -3.63 19.54
N PHE A 66 -4.76 -2.31 19.45
CA PHE A 66 -3.71 -1.56 18.76
C PHE A 66 -2.40 -1.64 19.55
N ILE A 67 -1.31 -1.86 18.83
CA ILE A 67 0.03 -1.75 19.39
C ILE A 67 0.25 -0.28 19.75
N ALA A 68 0.31 0.03 21.05
CA ALA A 68 0.43 1.40 21.54
C ALA A 68 1.76 2.05 21.14
N ASN A 69 2.87 1.32 21.23
CA ASN A 69 4.21 1.82 20.91
C ASN A 69 4.80 1.10 19.70
N ALA A 70 5.13 1.86 18.65
CA ALA A 70 5.72 1.33 17.43
C ALA A 70 7.11 0.70 17.64
N SER A 71 7.78 0.96 18.76
CA SER A 71 9.05 0.28 19.11
C SER A 71 8.90 -1.23 19.29
N ALA A 72 7.69 -1.72 19.58
CA ALA A 72 7.41 -3.16 19.66
C ALA A 72 7.42 -3.84 18.28
N ILE A 73 7.41 -3.07 17.19
CA ILE A 73 7.33 -3.57 15.82
C ILE A 73 8.73 -3.62 15.21
N ARG A 74 9.31 -4.83 15.18
CA ARG A 74 10.59 -5.07 14.52
C ARG A 74 10.36 -5.45 13.07
N VAL A 75 10.44 -4.46 12.19
CA VAL A 75 10.22 -4.63 10.74
C VAL A 75 11.10 -5.72 10.14
N ASP A 76 12.35 -5.84 10.61
CA ASP A 76 13.34 -6.79 10.09
C ASP A 76 13.00 -8.25 10.41
N GLU A 77 12.15 -8.49 11.41
CA GLU A 77 11.71 -9.83 11.81
C GLU A 77 10.46 -10.31 11.09
N LEU A 78 9.79 -9.41 10.37
CA LEU A 78 8.62 -9.76 9.59
C LEU A 78 9.07 -10.57 8.38
N LEU A 79 8.90 -11.90 8.44
CA LEU A 79 9.31 -12.85 7.41
C LEU A 79 8.84 -12.49 5.99
N LEU A 80 7.67 -11.85 5.87
CA LEU A 80 7.15 -11.38 4.59
C LEU A 80 8.00 -10.22 4.03
N ILE A 81 8.42 -9.30 4.88
CA ILE A 81 9.20 -8.12 4.50
C ILE A 81 10.67 -8.47 4.31
N SER A 82 11.24 -9.36 5.12
CA SER A 82 12.62 -9.82 4.94
C SER A 82 12.80 -10.63 3.65
N ARG A 83 11.76 -11.37 3.23
CA ARG A 83 11.80 -12.19 2.00
C ARG A 83 11.41 -11.41 0.74
N PHE A 84 10.48 -10.47 0.85
CA PHE A 84 9.95 -9.70 -0.28
C PHE A 84 9.88 -8.20 0.02
N PRO A 85 11.03 -7.53 0.24
CA PRO A 85 11.06 -6.13 0.68
C PRO A 85 10.53 -5.15 -0.39
N ASP A 86 10.79 -5.44 -1.66
CA ASP A 86 10.48 -4.54 -2.77
C ASP A 86 9.12 -4.79 -3.42
N LEU A 87 8.44 -5.88 -3.04
CA LEU A 87 7.17 -6.26 -3.64
C LEU A 87 6.06 -5.35 -3.09
N PRO A 88 5.30 -4.63 -3.96
CA PRO A 88 4.18 -3.80 -3.52
C PRO A 88 3.15 -4.58 -2.71
N ALA A 89 2.81 -5.80 -3.15
CA ALA A 89 1.81 -6.65 -2.51
C ALA A 89 2.17 -7.02 -1.05
N SER A 90 3.45 -7.24 -0.76
CA SER A 90 3.92 -7.57 0.59
C SER A 90 3.77 -6.39 1.54
N ASN A 91 4.21 -5.20 1.08
CA ASN A 91 4.08 -3.98 1.86
C ASN A 91 2.61 -3.58 2.01
N SER A 92 1.79 -3.70 0.97
CA SER A 92 0.37 -3.35 1.06
C SER A 92 -0.36 -4.26 2.03
N TYR A 93 -0.02 -5.56 2.05
CA TYR A 93 -0.59 -6.49 3.02
C TYR A 93 -0.19 -6.12 4.46
N MET A 94 1.08 -5.80 4.71
CA MET A 94 1.51 -5.35 6.03
C MET A 94 0.84 -4.04 6.44
N ALA A 95 0.67 -3.10 5.51
CA ALA A 95 -0.08 -1.87 5.77
C ALA A 95 -1.50 -2.19 6.25
N LEU A 96 -2.22 -3.04 5.52
CA LEU A 96 -3.57 -3.48 5.89
C LEU A 96 -3.61 -4.27 7.20
N HIS A 97 -2.59 -5.09 7.48
CA HIS A 97 -2.50 -5.85 8.73
C HIS A 97 -2.40 -4.95 9.97
N TYR A 98 -1.92 -3.72 9.85
CA TYR A 98 -1.87 -2.77 10.96
C TYR A 98 -2.99 -1.72 10.92
N THR A 99 -3.95 -1.84 10.00
CA THR A 99 -5.03 -0.86 9.79
C THR A 99 -6.41 -1.45 10.12
N PRO A 100 -7.26 -0.76 10.90
CA PRO A 100 -8.67 -1.10 11.02
C PRO A 100 -9.40 -0.70 9.73
N LEU A 101 -9.29 -1.54 8.70
CA LEU A 101 -9.71 -1.20 7.32
C LEU A 101 -11.18 -0.76 7.24
N TYR A 102 -12.07 -1.47 7.92
CA TYR A 102 -13.50 -1.13 7.95
C TYR A 102 -13.73 0.28 8.50
N THR A 103 -13.10 0.60 9.62
CA THR A 103 -13.17 1.91 10.28
C THR A 103 -12.62 3.02 9.37
N LEU A 104 -11.48 2.77 8.72
CA LEU A 104 -10.86 3.71 7.79
C LEU A 104 -11.77 4.01 6.59
N LEU A 105 -12.35 2.98 5.96
CA LEU A 105 -13.26 3.14 4.83
C LEU A 105 -14.56 3.85 5.25
N ALA A 106 -15.10 3.50 6.41
CA ALA A 106 -16.31 4.11 6.94
C ALA A 106 -16.14 5.61 7.20
N VAL A 107 -15.02 6.01 7.81
CA VAL A 107 -14.77 7.43 8.13
C VAL A 107 -14.42 8.22 6.87
N SER A 108 -13.57 7.70 5.99
CA SER A 108 -13.24 8.37 4.72
C SER A 108 -14.43 8.47 3.77
N GLY A 109 -15.35 7.50 3.79
CA GLY A 109 -16.59 7.50 3.00
C GLY A 109 -17.79 8.17 3.66
N GLU A 110 -17.62 8.89 4.78
CA GLU A 110 -18.70 9.57 5.52
C GLU A 110 -19.90 8.66 5.82
N SER A 111 -19.67 7.53 6.50
CA SER A 111 -20.63 6.47 6.84
C SER A 111 -21.00 5.50 5.70
N TRP A 112 -20.37 5.62 4.53
CA TRP A 112 -20.50 4.66 3.44
C TRP A 112 -19.26 3.78 3.33
N VAL A 113 -19.46 2.47 3.26
CA VAL A 113 -18.42 1.48 2.97
C VAL A 113 -18.87 0.70 1.74
N LEU A 114 -18.24 0.93 0.59
CA LEU A 114 -18.47 0.16 -0.64
C LEU A 114 -19.95 0.05 -1.06
N ASN A 115 -20.70 1.17 -0.95
CA ASN A 115 -22.15 1.30 -1.17
C ASN A 115 -23.07 0.76 -0.07
N ASP A 116 -22.52 0.26 1.03
CA ASP A 116 -23.30 -0.03 2.22
C ASP A 116 -23.27 1.16 3.18
N LYS A 117 -24.44 1.64 3.58
CA LYS A 117 -24.56 2.78 4.48
C LYS A 117 -24.68 2.27 5.90
N ILE A 118 -23.79 2.75 6.77
CA ILE A 118 -23.88 2.49 8.20
C ILE A 118 -25.16 3.14 8.73
N SER A 119 -26.11 2.31 9.12
CA SER A 119 -27.48 2.72 9.43
C SER A 119 -27.59 3.45 10.76
N HIS A 120 -26.64 3.25 11.69
CA HIS A 120 -26.69 3.78 13.05
C HIS A 120 -25.61 4.86 13.28
N ILE A 121 -26.06 6.06 13.69
CA ILE A 121 -25.19 7.21 13.98
C ILE A 121 -24.24 6.90 15.15
N GLU A 122 -24.73 6.22 16.19
CA GLU A 122 -23.93 5.81 17.36
C GLU A 122 -22.77 4.90 16.96
N SER A 123 -22.99 3.98 16.02
CA SER A 123 -21.95 3.14 15.45
C SER A 123 -20.91 3.96 14.67
N PHE A 124 -21.34 5.02 13.96
CA PHE A 124 -20.43 5.88 13.23
C PHE A 124 -19.57 6.77 14.14
N VAL A 125 -20.11 7.24 15.26
CA VAL A 125 -19.34 7.96 16.29
C VAL A 125 -18.26 7.05 16.88
N GLY A 126 -18.62 5.82 17.24
CA GLY A 126 -17.66 4.83 17.75
C GLY A 126 -16.54 4.51 16.75
N LEU A 127 -16.84 4.44 15.45
CA LEU A 127 -15.82 4.26 14.41
C LEU A 127 -14.88 5.47 14.29
N LYS A 128 -15.38 6.70 14.46
CA LYS A 128 -14.51 7.89 14.50
C LYS A 128 -13.59 7.88 15.72
N GLU A 129 -14.08 7.45 16.87
CA GLU A 129 -13.28 7.30 18.09
C GLU A 129 -12.20 6.22 17.90
N GLN A 130 -12.58 5.05 17.38
CA GLN A 130 -11.63 3.98 17.06
C GLN A 130 -10.56 4.43 16.06
N LEU A 131 -10.90 5.28 15.08
CA LEU A 131 -9.91 5.83 14.17
C LEU A 131 -8.92 6.75 14.90
N LYS A 132 -9.39 7.58 15.83
CA LYS A 132 -8.51 8.44 16.65
C LYS A 132 -7.59 7.62 17.55
N ASP A 133 -8.11 6.57 18.17
CA ASP A 133 -7.32 5.64 18.99
C ASP A 133 -6.24 4.95 18.14
N TRP A 134 -6.61 4.52 16.94
CA TRP A 134 -5.66 3.95 15.99
C TRP A 134 -4.59 4.97 15.59
N GLN A 135 -4.98 6.21 15.23
CA GLN A 135 -4.06 7.29 14.87
C GLN A 135 -3.02 7.58 15.97
N ALA A 136 -3.41 7.49 17.25
CA ALA A 136 -2.53 7.68 18.39
C ALA A 136 -1.60 6.47 18.66
N SER A 137 -1.88 5.32 18.06
CA SER A 137 -1.15 4.07 18.28
C SER A 137 0.07 3.92 17.36
N GLY A 138 1.02 3.09 17.78
CA GLY A 138 2.13 2.63 16.94
C GLY A 138 1.71 1.79 15.74
N SER A 139 0.50 1.22 15.75
CA SER A 139 -0.06 0.50 14.60
C SER A 139 -0.29 1.42 13.42
N CYS A 140 -0.73 2.66 13.65
CA CYS A 140 -0.90 3.64 12.57
C CYS A 140 0.44 4.04 11.95
N ALA A 141 1.47 4.26 12.78
CA ALA A 141 2.81 4.54 12.28
C ALA A 141 3.37 3.39 11.44
N ALA A 142 3.23 2.14 11.89
CA ALA A 142 3.65 0.97 11.11
C ALA A 142 2.88 0.83 9.80
N ALA A 143 1.55 0.96 9.84
CA ALA A 143 0.71 0.93 8.64
C ALA A 143 1.16 1.98 7.62
N THR A 144 1.49 3.19 8.09
CA THR A 144 1.91 4.31 7.24
C THR A 144 3.27 4.08 6.60
N VAL A 145 4.26 3.53 7.32
CA VAL A 145 5.55 3.14 6.74
C VAL A 145 5.37 2.12 5.62
N PHE A 146 4.56 1.08 5.85
CA PHE A 146 4.31 0.06 4.83
C PHE A 146 3.48 0.59 3.65
N ALA A 147 2.51 1.48 3.89
CA ALA A 147 1.77 2.17 2.84
C ALA A 147 2.71 3.03 1.98
N ALA A 148 3.62 3.80 2.59
CA ALA A 148 4.59 4.61 1.87
C ALA A 148 5.54 3.74 1.03
N ARG A 149 6.01 2.60 1.53
CA ARG A 149 6.82 1.63 0.76
C ARG A 149 6.07 1.06 -0.43
N THR A 150 4.79 0.76 -0.25
CA THR A 150 3.90 0.33 -1.35
C THR A 150 3.84 1.39 -2.43
N LEU A 151 3.53 2.64 -2.06
CA LEU A 151 3.47 3.77 -2.99
C LEU A 151 4.81 4.00 -3.70
N ARG A 152 5.93 3.94 -2.96
CA ARG A 152 7.29 4.08 -3.51
C ARG A 152 7.57 3.04 -4.61
N SER A 153 7.25 1.78 -4.34
CA SER A 153 7.46 0.68 -5.28
C SER A 153 6.54 0.79 -6.51
N MET A 154 5.24 1.06 -6.32
CA MET A 154 4.28 1.20 -7.42
C MET A 154 4.58 2.40 -8.33
N LEU A 155 5.01 3.52 -7.74
CA LEU A 155 5.37 4.74 -8.47
C LEU A 155 6.79 4.69 -9.05
N LYS A 156 7.63 3.74 -8.59
CA LYS A 156 9.05 3.58 -8.97
C LYS A 156 9.88 4.84 -8.69
N ILE A 157 9.68 5.46 -7.53
CA ILE A 157 10.31 6.73 -7.14
C ILE A 157 11.85 6.64 -7.06
N ASP A 158 12.41 5.45 -6.85
CA ASP A 158 13.86 5.24 -6.76
C ASP A 158 14.55 5.00 -8.12
N GLN A 159 13.77 4.69 -9.17
CA GLN A 159 14.31 4.47 -10.52
C GLN A 159 14.50 5.78 -11.29
N SER A 160 14.06 6.91 -10.74
CA SER A 160 14.04 8.22 -11.39
C SER A 160 15.14 9.18 -10.90
N THR A 161 16.16 8.66 -10.21
CA THR A 161 17.21 9.41 -9.48
C THR A 161 18.14 10.26 -10.35
N ASN A 162 18.08 10.15 -11.68
CA ASN A 162 18.90 10.95 -12.62
C ASN A 162 18.18 12.16 -13.24
N THR A 163 17.03 12.56 -12.69
CA THR A 163 16.16 13.57 -13.31
C THR A 163 15.95 14.74 -12.35
N ASN A 164 16.21 15.97 -12.79
CA ASN A 164 15.89 17.20 -12.04
C ASN A 164 14.44 17.14 -11.52
N ASP A 165 14.16 17.70 -10.34
CA ASP A 165 12.85 17.61 -9.66
C ASP A 165 11.64 17.93 -10.55
N LYS A 166 11.73 18.95 -11.41
CA LYS A 166 10.66 19.30 -12.36
C LYS A 166 10.37 18.22 -13.40
N ASN A 167 11.38 17.44 -13.79
CA ASN A 167 11.22 16.32 -14.71
C ASN A 167 10.64 15.11 -13.98
N LEU A 168 11.04 14.85 -12.74
CA LEU A 168 10.44 13.81 -11.88
C LEU A 168 8.95 14.07 -11.65
N GLU A 169 8.60 15.33 -11.33
CA GLU A 169 7.22 15.76 -11.16
C GLU A 169 6.40 15.50 -12.42
N ARG A 170 6.90 15.92 -13.59
CA ARG A 170 6.23 15.65 -14.88
C ARG A 170 6.13 14.16 -15.16
N GLU A 171 7.19 13.40 -14.93
CA GLU A 171 7.23 11.97 -15.20
C GLU A 171 6.14 11.25 -14.39
N ILE A 172 6.04 11.50 -13.09
CA ILE A 172 5.02 10.88 -12.22
C ILE A 172 3.64 11.43 -12.56
N LYS A 173 3.50 12.75 -12.78
CA LYS A 173 2.23 13.38 -13.13
C LYS A 173 1.66 12.88 -14.45
N TYR A 174 2.49 12.55 -15.43
CA TYR A 174 2.04 11.99 -16.72
C TYR A 174 2.21 10.47 -16.79
N ARG A 175 2.73 9.83 -15.74
CA ARG A 175 2.82 8.38 -15.65
C ARG A 175 1.43 7.78 -15.75
N HIS A 176 1.27 6.91 -16.73
CA HIS A 176 0.16 5.99 -16.76
C HIS A 176 0.59 4.76 -15.95
N VAL A 177 0.12 4.68 -14.71
CA VAL A 177 0.36 3.50 -13.88
C VAL A 177 -0.51 2.39 -14.45
N LYS A 178 0.11 1.40 -15.08
CA LYS A 178 -0.61 0.20 -15.53
C LYS A 178 -0.90 -0.68 -14.32
N TRP A 179 -2.06 -0.50 -13.69
CA TRP A 179 -2.57 -1.43 -12.69
C TRP A 179 -2.77 -2.79 -13.36
N LYS A 180 -2.09 -3.83 -12.89
CA LYS A 180 -2.18 -5.16 -13.53
C LYS A 180 -3.52 -5.82 -13.24
N ASP A 181 -4.07 -5.56 -12.07
CA ASP A 181 -5.31 -6.12 -11.58
C ASP A 181 -6.02 -5.19 -10.59
N LEU A 182 -7.15 -5.67 -10.07
CA LEU A 182 -7.92 -4.98 -9.03
C LEU A 182 -7.13 -4.86 -7.71
N SER A 183 -6.21 -5.78 -7.44
CA SER A 183 -5.41 -5.80 -6.22
C SER A 183 -4.43 -4.63 -6.19
N ASP A 184 -3.76 -4.34 -7.30
CA ASP A 184 -2.88 -3.18 -7.46
C ASP A 184 -3.65 -1.88 -7.22
N TYR A 185 -4.84 -1.75 -7.84
CA TYR A 185 -5.69 -0.57 -7.64
C TYR A 185 -6.08 -0.40 -6.16
N TRP A 186 -6.55 -1.46 -5.53
CA TRP A 186 -6.96 -1.44 -4.13
C TRP A 186 -5.79 -1.14 -3.19
N ALA A 187 -4.65 -1.79 -3.40
CA ALA A 187 -3.43 -1.58 -2.62
C ALA A 187 -2.98 -0.12 -2.68
N PHE A 188 -3.03 0.50 -3.86
CA PHE A 188 -2.71 1.90 -4.03
C PHE A 188 -3.73 2.80 -3.31
N TYR A 189 -5.02 2.59 -3.53
CA TYR A 189 -6.09 3.37 -2.90
C TYR A 189 -6.02 3.31 -1.37
N THR A 190 -5.89 2.11 -0.78
CA THR A 190 -5.78 1.98 0.68
C THR A 190 -4.50 2.57 1.22
N SER A 191 -3.38 2.47 0.48
CA SER A 191 -2.13 3.10 0.92
C SER A 191 -2.27 4.62 0.98
N VAL A 192 -2.98 5.24 0.01
CA VAL A 192 -3.30 6.67 0.04
C VAL A 192 -4.19 7.01 1.25
N LEU A 193 -5.24 6.23 1.52
CA LEU A 193 -6.11 6.45 2.67
C LEU A 193 -5.40 6.29 4.02
N ILE A 194 -4.50 5.31 4.14
CA ILE A 194 -3.70 5.10 5.37
C ILE A 194 -2.83 6.33 5.61
N CYS A 195 -2.12 6.81 4.58
CA CYS A 195 -1.31 8.02 4.68
C CYS A 195 -2.15 9.26 5.02
N TRP A 196 -3.31 9.43 4.39
CA TRP A 196 -4.26 10.50 4.74
C TRP A 196 -4.65 10.43 6.22
N ALA A 197 -5.08 9.26 6.69
CA ALA A 197 -5.54 9.10 8.05
C ALA A 197 -4.41 9.31 9.07
N PHE A 198 -3.15 9.06 8.74
CA PHE A 198 -2.03 9.39 9.63
C PHE A 198 -1.83 10.90 9.85
N GLY A 199 -2.09 11.71 8.81
CA GLY A 199 -2.00 13.17 8.89
C GLY A 199 -3.28 13.85 9.36
N HIS A 200 -4.43 13.21 9.18
CA HIS A 200 -5.75 13.77 9.47
C HIS A 200 -5.90 14.20 10.95
N GLY A 201 -6.20 15.48 11.17
CA GLY A 201 -6.43 16.05 12.51
C GLY A 201 -5.16 16.50 13.25
N LYS A 202 -3.97 16.44 12.60
CA LYS A 202 -2.76 17.11 13.09
C LYS A 202 -2.84 18.62 12.77
N ARG A 203 -1.86 19.42 13.21
CA ARG A 203 -1.90 20.89 13.07
C ARG A 203 -1.27 21.32 11.76
N GLN A 204 -1.98 22.15 11.01
CA GLN A 204 -1.53 22.68 9.73
C GLN A 204 -0.31 23.58 9.94
N VAL A 205 0.79 23.22 9.31
CA VAL A 205 1.89 24.16 9.08
C VAL A 205 1.58 24.84 7.75
N ASP A 206 1.46 26.16 7.75
CA ASP A 206 1.25 26.97 6.55
C ASP A 206 2.49 26.87 5.64
N HIS A 207 2.53 25.81 4.85
CA HIS A 207 3.39 25.70 3.69
C HIS A 207 2.51 25.85 2.46
N GLY A 208 2.81 26.91 1.70
CA GLY A 208 2.12 27.25 0.46
C GLY A 208 2.06 26.07 -0.50
N ASP A 209 1.04 26.08 -1.36
CA ASP A 209 0.72 25.10 -2.40
C ASP A 209 1.37 23.73 -2.21
N SER A 210 0.62 22.83 -1.59
CA SER A 210 0.87 21.39 -1.50
C SER A 210 1.34 20.83 -2.85
N SER A 211 2.67 20.79 -3.03
CA SER A 211 3.28 20.46 -4.31
C SER A 211 3.39 18.95 -4.48
N LEU A 212 3.35 18.47 -5.73
CA LEU A 212 3.56 17.05 -6.02
C LEU A 212 4.95 16.58 -5.54
N LEU A 213 5.95 17.46 -5.56
CA LEU A 213 7.28 17.18 -5.05
C LEU A 213 7.28 16.93 -3.55
N THR A 214 6.48 17.67 -2.78
CA THR A 214 6.29 17.47 -1.34
C THR A 214 5.72 16.08 -1.05
N ALA A 215 4.76 15.61 -1.86
CA ALA A 215 4.22 14.25 -1.73
C ALA A 215 5.29 13.20 -2.00
N ILE A 216 6.09 13.38 -3.05
CA ILE A 216 7.13 12.43 -3.46
C ILE A 216 8.27 12.36 -2.43
N SER A 217 8.74 13.50 -1.94
CA SER A 217 9.78 13.55 -0.90
C SER A 217 9.28 12.88 0.38
N TRP A 218 8.06 13.20 0.80
CA TRP A 218 7.44 12.58 1.96
C TRP A 218 7.31 11.06 1.82
N ILE A 219 6.85 10.55 0.67
CA ILE A 219 6.76 9.10 0.43
C ILE A 219 8.15 8.46 0.56
N ARG A 220 9.19 9.10 0.02
CA ARG A 220 10.56 8.59 0.09
C ARG A 220 11.07 8.56 1.54
N ASP A 221 10.88 9.64 2.26
CA ASP A 221 11.36 9.79 3.64
C ASP A 221 10.65 8.82 4.59
N VAL A 222 9.32 8.73 4.49
CA VAL A 222 8.51 7.82 5.30
C VAL A 222 8.78 6.35 4.96
N ALA A 223 8.97 6.01 3.68
CA ALA A 223 9.28 4.64 3.28
C ALA A 223 10.64 4.14 3.82
N ASN A 224 11.60 5.06 4.00
CA ASN A 224 12.92 4.78 4.58
C ASN A 224 12.94 4.87 6.11
N SER A 225 11.90 5.42 6.72
CA SER A 225 11.81 5.57 8.18
C SER A 225 11.40 4.27 8.86
N GLN A 226 11.74 4.16 10.14
CA GLN A 226 11.19 3.11 11.01
C GLN A 226 9.86 3.56 11.65
N PRO A 227 8.93 2.63 11.97
CA PRO A 227 7.64 2.97 12.58
C PRO A 227 7.73 3.80 13.86
N ASN A 228 8.75 3.55 14.69
CA ASN A 228 9.02 4.30 15.93
C ASN A 228 9.37 5.77 15.68
N GLN A 229 10.12 6.08 14.62
CA GLN A 229 10.52 7.43 14.25
C GLN A 229 9.30 8.21 13.74
N LEU A 230 8.46 7.56 12.94
CA LEU A 230 7.27 8.17 12.34
C LEU A 230 6.20 8.50 13.39
N GLN A 231 6.03 7.67 14.43
CA GLN A 231 5.03 7.91 15.47
C GLN A 231 5.19 9.28 16.16
N ALA A 232 6.41 9.80 16.24
CA ALA A 232 6.71 11.10 16.85
C ALA A 232 6.52 12.31 15.91
N GLN A 233 6.19 12.10 14.62
CA GLN A 233 6.16 13.16 13.61
C GLN A 233 4.74 13.68 13.31
N ALA A 234 4.66 14.98 13.02
CA ALA A 234 3.48 15.63 12.45
C ALA A 234 3.66 15.78 10.93
N CYS A 235 2.66 15.34 10.13
CA CYS A 235 2.76 15.32 8.66
C CYS A 235 1.42 15.64 7.96
N GLU A 236 0.69 16.66 8.40
CA GLU A 236 -0.61 16.96 7.79
C GLU A 236 -0.50 17.53 6.36
N SER A 237 0.42 18.47 6.10
CA SER A 237 0.52 19.15 4.81
C SER A 237 0.99 18.21 3.70
N GLU A 238 1.87 17.26 4.02
CA GLU A 238 2.44 16.30 3.09
C GLU A 238 1.44 15.20 2.72
N THR A 239 0.62 14.77 3.68
CA THR A 239 -0.42 13.76 3.44
C THR A 239 -1.55 14.30 2.56
N ARG A 240 -1.85 15.61 2.62
CA ARG A 240 -2.76 16.29 1.68
C ARG A 240 -2.22 16.28 0.24
N ALA A 241 -0.93 16.58 0.06
CA ALA A 241 -0.26 16.50 -1.24
C ALA A 241 -0.33 15.10 -1.82
N LEU A 242 -0.19 14.09 -0.96
CA LEU A 242 -0.30 12.68 -1.33
C LEU A 242 -1.71 12.30 -1.78
N VAL A 243 -2.76 12.78 -1.11
CA VAL A 243 -4.15 12.57 -1.55
C VAL A 243 -4.38 13.17 -2.94
N GLY A 244 -3.88 14.39 -3.18
CA GLY A 244 -3.95 15.03 -4.49
C GLY A 244 -3.23 14.23 -5.59
N LEU A 245 -2.03 13.72 -5.29
CA LEU A 245 -1.29 12.82 -6.18
C LEU A 245 -2.09 11.54 -6.47
N GLY A 246 -2.62 10.90 -5.43
CA GLY A 246 -3.41 9.67 -5.56
C GLY A 246 -4.66 9.86 -6.43
N LEU A 247 -5.36 10.98 -6.24
CA LEU A 247 -6.52 11.36 -7.04
C LEU A 247 -6.16 11.53 -8.52
N GLU A 248 -5.11 12.30 -8.83
CA GLU A 248 -4.68 12.54 -10.21
C GLU A 248 -4.23 11.27 -10.93
N LEU A 249 -3.62 10.32 -10.22
CA LEU A 249 -3.21 9.04 -10.79
C LEU A 249 -4.40 8.10 -11.03
N LEU A 250 -5.29 7.94 -10.05
CA LEU A 250 -6.44 7.03 -10.19
C LEU A 250 -7.49 7.55 -11.18
N LYS A 251 -7.59 8.88 -11.36
CA LYS A 251 -8.51 9.52 -12.31
C LYS A 251 -8.27 9.12 -13.76
N LYS A 252 -7.02 8.80 -14.12
CA LYS A 252 -6.67 8.42 -15.50
C LYS A 252 -7.24 7.07 -15.90
N ASP A 253 -7.46 6.17 -14.93
CA ASP A 253 -7.95 4.81 -15.18
C ASP A 253 -9.47 4.67 -15.01
N CYS A 254 -10.14 5.74 -14.56
CA CYS A 254 -11.60 5.80 -14.61
C CYS A 254 -12.09 5.99 -16.03
N LEU A 255 -12.09 4.91 -16.80
CA LEU A 255 -12.71 4.77 -18.11
C LEU A 255 -14.24 4.91 -17.98
N GLY A 256 -14.72 6.15 -17.83
CA GLY A 256 -16.12 6.54 -17.97
C GLY A 256 -17.08 5.98 -16.93
N ASN A 257 -16.70 5.94 -15.64
CA ASN A 257 -17.56 5.55 -14.51
C ASN A 257 -18.16 4.12 -14.59
N ARG A 258 -17.63 3.24 -15.43
CA ARG A 258 -18.19 1.88 -15.62
C ARG A 258 -17.96 0.97 -14.42
N ASN A 259 -16.91 1.20 -13.65
CA ASN A 259 -16.65 0.49 -12.40
C ASN A 259 -17.01 1.38 -11.21
N ARG A 260 -18.08 1.00 -10.50
CA ARG A 260 -18.61 1.75 -9.36
C ARG A 260 -17.61 1.87 -8.21
N LEU A 261 -16.76 0.86 -7.99
CA LEU A 261 -15.69 0.92 -7.00
C LEU A 261 -14.72 2.06 -7.29
N PHE A 262 -14.27 2.18 -8.55
CA PHE A 262 -13.30 3.20 -8.92
C PHE A 262 -13.89 4.61 -8.84
N ALA A 263 -15.15 4.75 -9.25
CA ALA A 263 -15.87 6.01 -9.11
C ALA A 263 -16.01 6.42 -7.63
N ASP A 264 -16.32 5.46 -6.74
CA ASP A 264 -16.45 5.70 -5.31
C ASP A 264 -15.11 6.13 -4.68
N SER A 265 -14.04 5.37 -4.93
CA SER A 265 -12.68 5.69 -4.47
C SER A 265 -12.23 7.10 -4.88
N ILE A 266 -12.49 7.50 -6.13
CA ILE A 266 -12.17 8.86 -6.60
C ILE A 266 -13.02 9.92 -5.91
N ASN A 267 -14.31 9.67 -5.72
CA ASN A 267 -15.20 10.62 -5.05
C ASN A 267 -14.77 10.83 -3.59
N VAL A 268 -14.37 9.76 -2.90
CA VAL A 268 -13.79 9.83 -1.57
C VAL A 268 -12.53 10.70 -1.60
N LEU A 269 -11.54 10.39 -2.44
CA LEU A 269 -10.29 11.16 -2.49
C LEU A 269 -10.50 12.64 -2.86
N ARG A 270 -11.44 12.93 -3.77
CA ARG A 270 -11.81 14.31 -4.12
C ARG A 270 -12.37 15.05 -2.92
N ARG A 271 -13.28 14.43 -2.16
CA ARG A 271 -13.82 15.02 -0.93
C ARG A 271 -12.74 15.25 0.12
N LEU A 272 -11.86 14.28 0.33
CA LEU A 272 -10.74 14.43 1.28
C LEU A 272 -9.84 15.61 0.89
N GLN A 273 -9.63 15.85 -0.41
CA GLN A 273 -8.88 17.01 -0.90
C GLN A 273 -9.64 18.35 -0.70
N GLU A 274 -10.98 18.34 -0.73
CA GLU A 274 -11.84 19.52 -0.62
C GLU A 274 -12.17 19.92 0.83
N VAL A 275 -12.44 18.94 1.70
CA VAL A 275 -12.81 19.15 3.12
C VAL A 275 -11.67 19.79 3.91
N ASP A 276 -10.41 19.53 3.52
CA ASP A 276 -9.22 20.10 4.14
C ASP A 276 -8.77 21.44 3.51
N ARG A 277 -9.58 22.06 2.62
CA ARG A 277 -9.36 23.45 2.19
C ARG A 277 -10.01 24.40 3.21
N PRO A 278 -9.26 25.35 3.80
CA PRO A 278 -9.91 26.42 4.55
C PRO A 278 -10.86 27.15 3.58
N ARG A 279 -12.15 27.14 3.90
CA ARG A 279 -13.12 28.01 3.21
C ARG A 279 -12.73 29.43 3.59
N PHE A 280 -12.14 30.15 2.64
CA PHE A 280 -11.96 31.60 2.70
C PHE A 280 -13.31 32.31 2.76
#